data_AF-A0A0M0T179-F1
#
_entry.id   AF-A0A0M0T179-F1
#
_cell.length_a   1.000
_cell.length_b   1.000
_cell.length_c   1.000
_cell.angle_alpha   90.00
_cell.angle_beta   90.00
_cell.angle_gamma   90.00
#
_symmetry.space_group_name_H-M   'P 1'
#
loop_
_entity.id
_entity.type
_entity.pdbx_description
1 polymer ?
#
loop_
_entity_poly.entity_id
_entity_poly.type
_entity_poly.pdbx_seq_one_letter_code
_entity_poly.pdbx_strand_id
1 'polypeptide(L)'
;MKKWTEQQVIDSLIEASIEYPALDAKTYARWSIGKDIPSITTIINVFGSWREALQAAGLSSIRPYFSDEEILAFIKEASTRLHPFHSNSYREWAKAKHGPSLTLINLRFGSWSRALEEAHIEMTRSISMTEERIITALLEASDVLPRLTTQTYAIWAQENGHPTVATIARKYGSWADALACLDIAPPRRKWVEEDVLEALRQAQEELPSLSIIHYRKWAEDRSVPSTSTINALFGSWTSAVQCLKRARVSLS
;
A
#
# COMPACT_ATOMS: atom_id res chain seq x y z
N MET A 1 -29.26 -13.47 -27.41
CA MET A 1 -28.90 -13.16 -26.01
C MET A 1 -30.18 -12.88 -25.25
N LYS A 2 -30.41 -13.56 -24.12
CA LYS A 2 -31.56 -13.30 -23.25
C LYS A 2 -31.47 -11.85 -22.76
N LYS A 3 -32.49 -11.03 -23.07
CA LYS A 3 -32.56 -9.65 -22.57
C LYS A 3 -33.22 -9.69 -21.21
N TRP A 4 -32.53 -9.15 -20.21
CA TRP A 4 -33.04 -8.98 -18.86
C TRP A 4 -33.65 -7.59 -18.72
N THR A 5 -34.81 -7.48 -18.10
CA THR A 5 -35.43 -6.19 -17.78
C THR A 5 -34.83 -5.62 -16.49
N GLU A 6 -34.99 -4.31 -16.29
CA GLU A 6 -34.61 -3.64 -15.03
C GLU A 6 -35.26 -4.30 -13.81
N GLN A 7 -36.55 -4.65 -13.91
CA GLN A 7 -37.27 -5.32 -12.83
C GLN A 7 -36.68 -6.70 -12.50
N GLN A 8 -36.34 -7.51 -13.51
CA GLN A 8 -35.75 -8.83 -13.29
C GLN A 8 -34.36 -8.76 -12.64
N VAL A 9 -33.60 -7.71 -12.94
CA VAL A 9 -32.34 -7.44 -12.27
C VAL A 9 -32.58 -7.05 -10.81
N ILE A 10 -33.53 -6.15 -10.53
CA ILE A 10 -33.89 -5.75 -9.17
C ILE A 10 -34.33 -6.96 -8.35
N ASP A 11 -35.22 -7.80 -8.88
CA ASP A 11 -35.72 -8.99 -8.20
C ASP A 11 -34.57 -9.95 -7.85
N SER A 12 -33.61 -10.14 -8.76
CA SER A 12 -32.44 -10.99 -8.50
C SER A 12 -31.49 -10.43 -7.43
N LEU A 13 -31.38 -9.10 -7.33
CA LEU A 13 -30.58 -8.45 -6.29
C LEU A 13 -31.26 -8.58 -4.92
N ILE A 14 -32.58 -8.41 -4.87
CA ILE A 14 -33.38 -8.61 -3.66
C ILE A 14 -33.28 -10.07 -3.21
N GLU A 15 -33.42 -11.04 -4.12
CA GLU A 15 -33.28 -12.47 -3.80
C GLU A 15 -31.90 -12.77 -3.20
N ALA A 16 -30.83 -12.26 -3.82
CA ALA A 16 -29.47 -12.42 -3.30
C ALA A 16 -29.28 -11.76 -1.92
N SER A 17 -29.96 -10.63 -1.67
CA SER A 17 -29.86 -9.90 -0.40
C SER A 17 -30.50 -10.62 0.78
N ILE A 18 -31.48 -11.52 0.52
CA ILE A 18 -32.10 -12.36 1.56
C ILE A 18 -31.07 -13.33 2.14
N GLU A 19 -30.25 -13.95 1.27
CA GLU A 19 -29.18 -14.86 1.68
C GLU A 19 -27.93 -14.11 2.17
N TYR A 20 -27.63 -12.95 1.59
CA TYR A 20 -26.46 -12.14 1.89
C TYR A 20 -26.86 -10.68 2.18
N PRO A 21 -27.19 -10.34 3.44
CA PRO A 21 -27.61 -8.98 3.81
C PRO A 21 -26.57 -7.89 3.50
N ALA A 22 -25.28 -8.27 3.44
CA ALA A 22 -24.19 -7.43 2.98
C ALA A 22 -23.73 -7.94 1.59
N LEU A 23 -24.50 -7.60 0.55
CA LEU A 23 -24.26 -8.06 -0.81
C LEU A 23 -23.21 -7.19 -1.52
N ASP A 24 -22.05 -7.77 -1.86
CA ASP A 24 -21.09 -7.17 -2.78
C ASP A 24 -21.12 -7.84 -4.15
N ALA A 25 -20.54 -7.16 -5.15
CA ALA A 25 -20.48 -7.67 -6.50
C ALA A 25 -19.82 -9.05 -6.55
N LYS A 26 -18.78 -9.31 -5.76
CA LYS A 26 -18.08 -10.60 -5.75
C LYS A 26 -18.96 -11.74 -5.23
N THR A 27 -19.75 -11.46 -4.20
CA THR A 27 -20.66 -12.41 -3.55
C THR A 27 -21.83 -12.70 -4.48
N TYR A 28 -22.41 -11.68 -5.11
CA TYR A 28 -23.41 -11.86 -6.15
C TYR A 28 -22.86 -12.65 -7.36
N ALA A 29 -21.62 -12.36 -7.78
CA ALA A 29 -20.97 -13.10 -8.88
C ALA A 29 -20.94 -14.59 -8.60
N ARG A 30 -20.63 -14.97 -7.35
CA ARG A 30 -20.54 -16.35 -6.91
C ARG A 30 -21.92 -16.98 -6.76
N TRP A 31 -22.86 -16.25 -6.17
CA TRP A 31 -24.24 -16.70 -5.96
C TRP A 31 -24.99 -16.92 -7.28
N SER A 32 -24.66 -16.14 -8.32
CA SER A 32 -25.27 -16.25 -9.64
C SER A 32 -24.77 -17.42 -10.51
N ILE A 33 -23.69 -18.09 -10.09
CA ILE A 33 -23.14 -19.23 -10.85
C ILE A 33 -24.14 -20.38 -10.89
N GLY A 34 -24.52 -20.80 -12.11
CA GLY A 34 -25.43 -21.93 -12.33
C GLY A 34 -26.92 -21.60 -12.11
N LYS A 35 -27.26 -20.37 -11.79
CA LYS A 35 -28.65 -19.88 -11.70
C LYS A 35 -29.04 -19.15 -12.99
N ASP A 36 -30.31 -19.26 -13.40
CA ASP A 36 -30.84 -18.50 -14.55
C ASP A 36 -31.25 -17.08 -14.09
N ILE A 37 -30.26 -16.24 -13.81
CA ILE A 37 -30.39 -14.85 -13.34
C ILE A 37 -29.36 -13.95 -14.04
N PRO A 38 -29.54 -12.62 -14.03
CA PRO A 38 -28.62 -11.72 -14.73
C PRO A 38 -27.19 -11.77 -14.16
N SER A 39 -26.21 -11.79 -15.06
CA SER A 39 -24.81 -11.67 -14.69
C SER A 39 -24.47 -10.24 -14.24
N ILE A 40 -23.35 -10.05 -13.53
CA ILE A 40 -22.87 -8.70 -13.16
C ILE A 40 -22.69 -7.80 -14.38
N THR A 41 -22.16 -8.34 -15.48
CA THR A 41 -22.01 -7.58 -16.72
C THR A 41 -23.36 -7.11 -17.26
N THR A 42 -24.38 -7.95 -17.17
CA THR A 42 -25.76 -7.58 -17.53
C THR A 42 -26.28 -6.47 -16.62
N ILE A 43 -26.08 -6.59 -15.31
CA ILE A 43 -26.53 -5.60 -14.32
C ILE A 43 -25.90 -4.23 -14.57
N ILE A 44 -24.59 -4.20 -14.82
CA ILE A 44 -23.86 -2.97 -15.16
C ILE A 44 -24.37 -2.39 -16.48
N ASN A 45 -24.63 -3.22 -17.49
CA ASN A 45 -25.14 -2.72 -18.77
C ASN A 45 -26.56 -2.16 -18.69
N VAL A 46 -27.40 -2.67 -17.78
CA VAL A 46 -28.78 -2.21 -17.61
C VAL A 46 -28.84 -0.94 -16.75
N PHE A 47 -28.10 -0.89 -15.64
CA PHE A 47 -28.19 0.22 -14.68
C PHE A 47 -27.06 1.24 -14.78
N GLY A 48 -26.04 1.01 -15.61
CA GLY A 48 -24.83 1.83 -15.71
C GLY A 48 -23.77 1.47 -14.66
N SER A 49 -24.19 1.16 -13.43
CA SER A 49 -23.29 0.71 -12.37
C SER A 49 -23.95 -0.24 -11.38
N TRP A 50 -23.11 -1.03 -10.68
CA TRP A 50 -23.56 -1.90 -9.58
C TRP A 50 -24.26 -1.11 -8.46
N ARG A 51 -23.81 0.13 -8.22
CA ARG A 51 -24.40 1.01 -7.21
C ARG A 51 -25.82 1.43 -7.59
N GLU A 52 -26.03 1.86 -8.83
CA GLU A 52 -27.34 2.24 -9.33
C GLU A 52 -28.31 1.06 -9.29
N ALA A 53 -27.82 -0.14 -9.59
CA ALA A 53 -28.61 -1.35 -9.46
C ALA A 53 -29.01 -1.66 -8.00
N LEU A 54 -28.07 -1.56 -7.05
CA LEU A 54 -28.37 -1.71 -5.62
C LEU A 54 -29.34 -0.63 -5.12
N GLN A 55 -29.14 0.63 -5.53
CA GLN A 55 -30.00 1.75 -5.16
C GLN A 55 -31.43 1.56 -5.71
N ALA A 56 -31.58 1.13 -6.96
CA ALA A 56 -32.86 0.81 -7.55
C ALA A 56 -33.56 -0.38 -6.85
N ALA A 57 -32.78 -1.31 -6.31
CA ALA A 57 -33.26 -2.43 -5.49
C ALA A 57 -33.52 -2.05 -4.02
N GLY A 58 -33.27 -0.81 -3.61
CA GLY A 58 -33.39 -0.38 -2.20
C GLY A 58 -32.35 -0.99 -1.25
N LEU A 59 -31.24 -1.50 -1.80
CA LEU A 59 -30.18 -2.16 -1.06
C LEU A 59 -29.02 -1.21 -0.75
N SER A 60 -28.49 -1.30 0.46
CA SER A 60 -27.33 -0.51 0.90
C SER A 60 -26.03 -1.15 0.42
N SER A 61 -25.17 -0.36 -0.25
CA SER A 61 -23.80 -0.79 -0.58
C SER A 61 -22.97 -0.98 0.69
N ILE A 62 -22.20 -2.08 0.75
CA ILE A 62 -21.28 -2.37 1.87
C ILE A 62 -20.19 -1.28 2.00
N ARG A 63 -19.77 -0.71 0.88
CA ARG A 63 -18.81 0.40 0.89
C ARG A 63 -19.59 1.71 0.82
N PRO A 64 -19.48 2.59 1.85
CA PRO A 64 -20.01 3.93 1.75
C PRO A 64 -19.29 4.65 0.61
N TYR A 65 -20.08 5.19 -0.31
CA TYR A 65 -19.59 6.14 -1.29
C TYR A 65 -19.52 7.50 -0.59
N PHE A 66 -18.44 8.23 -0.84
CA PHE A 66 -18.34 9.62 -0.44
C PHE A 66 -18.12 10.44 -1.71
N SER A 67 -19.05 11.36 -1.96
CA SER A 67 -18.83 12.50 -2.85
C SER A 67 -17.73 13.39 -2.29
N ASP A 68 -17.14 14.21 -3.16
CA ASP A 68 -16.05 15.09 -2.74
C ASP A 68 -16.55 16.09 -1.67
N GLU A 69 -17.80 16.55 -1.78
CA GLU A 69 -18.47 17.38 -0.78
C GLU A 69 -18.65 16.66 0.56
N GLU A 70 -19.07 15.38 0.55
CA GLU A 70 -19.19 14.57 1.77
C GLU A 70 -17.83 14.35 2.43
N ILE A 71 -16.78 14.13 1.65
CA ILE A 71 -15.42 14.00 2.18
C ILE A 71 -15.00 15.30 2.87
N LEU A 72 -15.16 16.45 2.20
CA LEU A 72 -14.79 17.75 2.77
C LEU A 72 -15.61 18.10 4.02
N ALA A 73 -16.91 17.79 4.03
CA ALA A 73 -17.76 17.97 5.20
C ALA A 73 -17.30 17.09 6.38
N PHE A 74 -16.92 15.84 6.10
CA PHE A 74 -16.43 14.91 7.11
C PHE A 74 -15.08 15.34 7.70
N ILE A 75 -14.19 15.87 6.85
CA ILE A 75 -12.90 16.45 7.28
C ILE A 75 -13.15 17.68 8.17
N LYS A 76 -14.09 18.56 7.82
CA LYS A 76 -14.50 19.72 8.65
C LYS A 76 -15.08 19.29 10.00
N GLU A 77 -15.92 18.27 10.03
CA GLU A 77 -16.44 17.74 11.29
C GLU A 77 -15.29 17.23 12.17
N ALA A 78 -14.37 16.47 11.58
CA ALA A 78 -13.22 15.94 12.30
C ALA A 78 -12.33 17.06 12.87
N SER A 79 -12.10 18.14 12.11
CA SER A 79 -11.25 19.25 12.54
C SER A 79 -11.79 20.00 13.74
N THR A 80 -13.12 20.08 13.88
CA THR A 80 -13.76 20.73 15.05
C THR A 80 -13.76 19.87 16.30
N ARG A 81 -13.60 18.56 16.17
CA ARG A 81 -13.71 17.60 17.29
C ARG A 81 -12.38 17.04 17.75
N LEU A 82 -11.37 17.03 16.89
CA LEU A 82 -10.07 16.44 17.18
C LEU A 82 -9.05 17.52 17.47
N HIS A 83 -8.47 17.49 18.67
CA HIS A 83 -7.34 18.32 19.04
C HIS A 83 -6.28 17.44 19.71
N PRO A 84 -5.07 17.29 19.14
CA PRO A 84 -4.59 17.88 17.88
C PRO A 84 -5.20 17.23 16.62
N PHE A 85 -5.51 18.04 15.62
CA PHE A 85 -6.02 17.58 14.33
C PHE A 85 -4.87 17.27 13.37
N HIS A 86 -4.64 15.98 13.12
CA HIS A 86 -3.64 15.50 12.17
C HIS A 86 -4.18 14.26 11.44
N SER A 87 -3.54 13.88 10.33
CA SER A 87 -3.94 12.74 9.49
C SER A 87 -4.17 11.45 10.31
N ASN A 88 -3.31 11.17 11.30
CA ASN A 88 -3.45 9.99 12.14
C ASN A 88 -4.64 10.06 13.13
N SER A 89 -4.93 11.22 13.74
CA SER A 89 -6.08 11.36 14.63
C SER A 89 -7.38 11.32 13.82
N TYR A 90 -7.37 11.90 12.62
CA TYR A 90 -8.45 11.74 11.64
C TYR A 90 -8.66 10.27 11.26
N ARG A 91 -7.59 9.51 10.96
CA ARG A 91 -7.68 8.09 10.56
C ARG A 91 -8.40 7.25 11.59
N GLU A 92 -8.00 7.36 12.86
CA GLU A 92 -8.63 6.60 13.95
C GLU A 92 -10.09 7.01 14.15
N TRP A 93 -10.37 8.32 14.09
CA TRP A 93 -11.73 8.83 14.21
C TRP A 93 -12.64 8.40 13.05
N ALA A 94 -12.15 8.50 11.81
CA ALA A 94 -12.86 8.09 10.61
C ALA A 94 -13.14 6.58 10.62
N LYS A 95 -12.21 5.77 11.12
CA LYS A 95 -12.45 4.32 11.30
C LYS A 95 -13.59 4.05 12.28
N ALA A 96 -13.65 4.77 13.40
CA ALA A 96 -14.72 4.63 14.39
C ALA A 96 -16.08 5.16 13.91
N LYS A 97 -16.08 6.14 12.99
CA LYS A 97 -17.27 6.77 12.44
C LYS A 97 -17.68 6.25 11.06
N HIS A 98 -17.02 5.20 10.57
CA HIS A 98 -17.21 4.66 9.23
C HIS A 98 -17.08 5.72 8.11
N GLY A 99 -16.15 6.65 8.29
CA GLY A 99 -15.87 7.77 7.40
C GLY A 99 -14.93 7.47 6.22
N PRO A 100 -14.65 8.49 5.38
CA PRO A 100 -13.74 8.38 4.26
C PRO A 100 -12.30 8.11 4.73
N SER A 101 -11.66 7.13 4.12
CA SER A 101 -10.27 6.77 4.44
C SER A 101 -9.28 7.81 3.90
N LEU A 102 -8.10 7.89 4.52
CA LEU A 102 -7.01 8.74 4.01
C LEU A 102 -6.61 8.38 2.57
N THR A 103 -6.66 7.09 2.20
CA THR A 103 -6.38 6.65 0.84
C THR A 103 -7.39 7.20 -0.15
N LEU A 104 -8.69 7.21 0.22
CA LEU A 104 -9.74 7.81 -0.60
C LEU A 104 -9.54 9.32 -0.74
N ILE A 105 -9.21 10.00 0.35
CA ILE A 105 -8.93 11.45 0.35
C ILE A 105 -7.74 11.78 -0.55
N ASN A 106 -6.62 11.07 -0.41
CA ASN A 106 -5.43 11.29 -1.25
C ASN A 106 -5.71 10.99 -2.73
N LEU A 107 -6.51 9.95 -3.02
CA LEU A 107 -6.90 9.62 -4.39
C LEU A 107 -7.75 10.72 -5.04
N ARG A 108 -8.64 11.36 -4.27
CA ARG A 108 -9.56 12.39 -4.75
C ARG A 108 -8.93 13.77 -4.86
N PHE A 109 -8.20 14.18 -3.83
CA PHE A 109 -7.69 15.54 -3.66
C PHE A 109 -6.18 15.65 -3.90
N GLY A 110 -5.52 14.54 -4.22
CA GLY A 110 -4.07 14.43 -4.41
C GLY A 110 -3.29 14.32 -3.10
N SER A 111 -3.68 15.05 -2.06
CA SER A 111 -3.07 14.96 -0.73
C SER A 111 -4.02 15.39 0.39
N TRP A 112 -3.73 14.94 1.61
CA TRP A 112 -4.42 15.40 2.82
C TRP A 112 -4.36 16.92 2.99
N SER A 113 -3.20 17.53 2.73
CA SER A 113 -3.00 18.98 2.86
C SER A 113 -3.85 19.76 1.85
N ARG A 114 -3.95 19.28 0.60
CA ARG A 114 -4.87 19.85 -0.40
C ARG A 114 -6.33 19.71 -0.01
N ALA A 115 -6.72 18.55 0.53
CA ALA A 115 -8.07 18.35 1.04
C ALA A 115 -8.40 19.30 2.21
N LEU A 116 -7.42 19.64 3.05
CA LEU A 116 -7.59 20.64 4.11
C LEU A 116 -7.70 22.07 3.58
N GLU A 117 -6.90 22.43 2.57
CA GLU A 117 -6.99 23.72 1.87
C GLU A 117 -8.38 23.91 1.25
N GLU A 118 -8.88 22.89 0.54
CA GLU A 118 -10.20 22.90 -0.09
C GLU A 118 -11.34 22.84 0.92
N ALA A 119 -11.09 22.23 2.09
CA ALA A 119 -11.99 22.31 3.23
C ALA A 119 -11.91 23.66 3.98
N HIS A 120 -11.06 24.60 3.55
CA HIS A 120 -10.81 25.88 4.24
C HIS A 120 -10.45 25.72 5.73
N ILE A 121 -9.71 24.67 6.06
CA ILE A 121 -9.26 24.40 7.43
C ILE A 121 -7.84 24.93 7.56
N GLU A 122 -7.67 26.00 8.35
CA GLU A 122 -6.34 26.50 8.67
C GLU A 122 -5.54 25.43 9.43
N MET A 123 -4.51 24.88 8.78
CA MET A 123 -3.51 24.09 9.48
C MET A 123 -2.82 25.00 10.49
N THR A 124 -2.94 24.70 11.79
CA THR A 124 -2.17 25.40 12.84
C THR A 124 -0.74 25.60 12.37
N ARG A 125 -0.21 26.83 12.35
CA ARG A 125 1.08 27.19 11.72
C ARG A 125 2.28 26.27 12.08
N SER A 126 2.27 25.66 13.27
CA SER A 126 3.24 24.65 13.73
C SER A 126 3.17 23.31 12.93
N ILE A 127 1.95 22.97 12.54
CA ILE A 127 1.44 22.02 11.54
C ILE A 127 2.20 21.91 10.22
N SER A 128 1.89 22.91 9.40
CA SER A 128 2.45 23.22 8.09
C SER A 128 3.97 23.27 8.19
N MET A 129 4.53 24.11 9.08
CA MET A 129 5.99 24.24 9.22
C MET A 129 6.69 22.91 9.50
N THR A 130 6.03 21.93 10.14
CA THR A 130 6.59 20.59 10.35
C THR A 130 6.49 19.71 9.10
N GLU A 131 5.45 19.87 8.27
CA GLU A 131 5.35 19.23 6.95
C GLU A 131 6.42 19.70 6.00
N GLU A 132 6.52 21.02 5.77
CA GLU A 132 7.47 21.54 4.81
C GLU A 132 8.89 21.20 5.24
N ARG A 133 9.19 21.26 6.55
CA ARG A 133 10.47 20.79 7.08
C ARG A 133 10.74 19.30 6.86
N ILE A 134 9.73 18.44 6.88
CA ILE A 134 9.90 17.01 6.57
C ILE A 134 10.15 16.82 5.07
N ILE A 135 9.37 17.49 4.23
CA ILE A 135 9.49 17.40 2.76
C ILE A 135 10.87 17.88 2.32
N THR A 136 11.28 19.07 2.75
CA THR A 136 12.59 19.63 2.44
C THR A 136 13.72 18.72 2.93
N ALA A 137 13.62 18.20 4.16
CA ALA A 137 14.63 17.28 4.69
C ALA A 137 14.73 15.98 3.88
N LEU A 138 13.61 15.41 3.41
CA LEU A 138 13.62 14.18 2.63
C LEU A 138 14.17 14.38 1.22
N LEU A 139 13.86 15.52 0.58
CA LEU A 139 14.39 15.88 -0.74
C LEU A 139 15.89 16.20 -0.69
N GLU A 140 16.31 17.00 0.28
CA GLU A 140 17.74 17.29 0.49
C GLU A 140 18.52 16.00 0.79
N ALA A 141 17.96 15.13 1.64
CA ALA A 141 18.58 13.85 1.92
C ALA A 141 18.61 12.92 0.69
N SER A 142 17.62 12.95 -0.21
CA SER A 142 17.66 12.16 -1.44
C SER A 142 18.73 12.63 -2.42
N ASP A 143 19.02 13.93 -2.44
CA ASP A 143 20.04 14.51 -3.32
C ASP A 143 21.46 14.31 -2.75
N VAL A 144 21.62 14.43 -1.44
CA VAL A 144 22.93 14.35 -0.77
C VAL A 144 23.35 12.91 -0.48
N LEU A 145 22.42 12.05 -0.07
CA LEU A 145 22.76 10.70 0.37
C LEU A 145 22.73 9.71 -0.80
N PRO A 146 23.83 8.98 -1.05
CA PRO A 146 23.87 7.98 -2.12
C PRO A 146 22.91 6.80 -1.87
N ARG A 147 22.50 6.57 -0.62
CA ARG A 147 21.43 5.64 -0.25
C ARG A 147 20.59 6.23 0.87
N LEU A 148 19.31 6.50 0.59
CA LEU A 148 18.37 7.05 1.55
C LEU A 148 17.69 5.94 2.38
N THR A 149 18.43 5.38 3.33
CA THR A 149 17.91 4.44 4.32
C THR A 149 17.50 5.18 5.59
N THR A 150 16.70 4.55 6.45
CA THR A 150 16.38 5.12 7.77
C THR A 150 17.63 5.41 8.60
N GLN A 151 18.66 4.57 8.50
CA GLN A 151 19.92 4.72 9.23
C GLN A 151 20.76 5.89 8.71
N THR A 152 20.98 5.95 7.38
CA THR A 152 21.76 7.03 6.76
C THR A 152 21.07 8.38 6.92
N TYR A 153 19.74 8.42 6.78
CA TYR A 153 18.96 9.61 7.06
C TYR A 153 19.04 10.01 8.54
N ALA A 154 18.94 9.08 9.49
CA ALA A 154 18.97 9.44 10.91
C ALA A 154 20.30 10.13 11.32
N ILE A 155 21.42 9.67 10.78
CA ILE A 155 22.74 10.29 11.00
C ILE A 155 22.76 11.69 10.39
N TRP A 156 22.42 11.81 9.11
CA TRP A 156 22.39 13.08 8.39
C TRP A 156 21.43 14.09 9.04
N ALA A 157 20.24 13.66 9.44
CA ALA A 157 19.23 14.50 10.06
C ALA A 157 19.65 14.99 11.45
N GLN A 158 20.39 14.18 12.21
CA GLN A 158 20.93 14.58 13.50
C GLN A 158 21.99 15.67 13.37
N GLU A 159 22.87 15.56 12.36
CA GLU A 159 23.93 16.56 12.10
C GLU A 159 23.37 17.89 11.59
N ASN A 160 22.26 17.85 10.85
CA ASN A 160 21.68 19.02 10.18
C ASN A 160 20.41 19.56 10.89
N GLY A 161 20.00 18.99 12.02
CA GLY A 161 18.84 19.46 12.80
C GLY A 161 17.48 19.22 12.13
N HIS A 162 17.37 18.18 11.30
CA HIS A 162 16.15 17.81 10.59
C HIS A 162 15.22 16.90 11.42
N PRO A 163 13.94 16.77 11.02
CA PRO A 163 12.99 15.88 11.68
C PRO A 163 13.48 14.42 11.72
N THR A 164 13.28 13.76 12.85
CA THR A 164 13.69 12.36 13.02
C THR A 164 12.82 11.40 12.20
N VAL A 165 13.34 10.21 11.92
CA VAL A 165 12.57 9.11 11.27
C VAL A 165 11.26 8.82 12.02
N ALA A 166 11.26 8.92 13.36
CA ALA A 166 10.06 8.72 14.17
C ALA A 166 9.01 9.82 13.96
N THR A 167 9.45 11.08 13.84
CA THR A 167 8.56 12.20 13.53
C THR A 167 7.93 12.04 12.13
N ILE A 168 8.73 11.60 11.16
CA ILE A 168 8.29 11.33 9.78
C ILE A 168 7.28 10.17 9.77
N ALA A 169 7.61 9.04 10.40
CA ALA A 169 6.72 7.89 10.47
C ALA A 169 5.40 8.20 11.19
N ARG A 170 5.42 9.03 12.26
CA ARG A 170 4.19 9.45 12.95
C ARG A 170 3.25 10.23 12.04
N LYS A 171 3.79 10.99 11.08
CA LYS A 171 3.00 11.82 10.16
C LYS A 171 2.49 11.04 8.95
N TYR A 172 3.34 10.25 8.30
CA TYR A 172 3.02 9.55 7.06
C TYR A 172 2.55 8.09 7.28
N GLY A 173 2.63 7.58 8.51
CA GLY A 173 2.31 6.20 8.88
C GLY A 173 3.55 5.31 8.92
N SER A 174 4.43 5.43 7.93
CA SER A 174 5.73 4.78 7.91
C SER A 174 6.76 5.58 7.11
N TRP A 175 8.04 5.21 7.22
CA TRP A 175 9.11 5.77 6.40
C TRP A 175 8.90 5.47 4.90
N ALA A 176 8.45 4.26 4.57
CA ALA A 176 8.19 3.86 3.19
C ALA A 176 7.04 4.68 2.58
N ASP A 177 5.98 4.94 3.37
CA ASP A 177 4.86 5.78 2.95
C ASP A 177 5.30 7.22 2.71
N ALA A 178 6.19 7.76 3.56
CA ALA A 178 6.73 9.10 3.38
C ALA A 178 7.52 9.24 2.06
N LEU A 179 8.37 8.26 1.74
CA LEU A 179 9.11 8.24 0.48
C LEU A 179 8.17 8.08 -0.72
N ALA A 180 7.17 7.20 -0.62
CA ALA A 180 6.19 6.97 -1.67
C ALA A 180 5.32 8.21 -1.94
N CYS A 181 4.92 8.95 -0.90
CA CYS A 181 4.19 10.21 -1.05
C CYS A 181 4.98 11.30 -1.81
N LEU A 182 6.31 11.25 -1.77
CA LEU A 182 7.20 12.21 -2.42
C LEU A 182 7.80 11.68 -3.73
N ASP A 183 7.34 10.51 -4.19
CA ASP A 183 7.90 9.80 -5.34
C ASP A 183 9.43 9.57 -5.25
N ILE A 184 9.95 9.48 -4.02
CA ILE A 184 11.35 9.16 -3.75
C ILE A 184 11.49 7.65 -3.79
N ALA A 185 12.24 7.15 -4.77
CA ALA A 185 12.47 5.73 -4.91
C ALA A 185 13.10 5.14 -3.63
N PRO A 186 12.54 4.04 -3.09
CA PRO A 186 13.13 3.40 -1.92
C PRO A 186 14.57 2.97 -2.22
N PRO A 187 15.47 2.96 -1.22
CA PRO A 187 16.85 2.59 -1.45
C PRO A 187 16.92 1.20 -2.07
N ARG A 188 17.66 1.07 -3.20
CA ARG A 188 17.89 -0.22 -3.85
C ARG A 188 18.43 -1.21 -2.81
N ARG A 189 17.87 -2.43 -2.79
CA ARG A 189 18.34 -3.51 -1.92
C ARG A 189 19.86 -3.66 -2.12
N LYS A 190 20.61 -3.79 -1.01
CA LYS A 190 22.09 -3.86 -1.07
C LYS A 190 22.59 -4.99 -1.98
N TRP A 191 21.81 -6.07 -2.06
CA TRP A 191 22.09 -7.26 -2.82
C TRP A 191 20.90 -7.56 -3.73
N VAL A 192 21.20 -7.87 -4.99
CA VAL A 192 20.22 -8.42 -5.95
C VAL A 192 20.43 -9.92 -6.11
N GLU A 193 19.52 -10.59 -6.82
CA GLU A 193 19.62 -12.03 -7.09
C GLU A 193 20.94 -12.41 -7.77
N GLU A 194 21.42 -11.58 -8.69
CA GLU A 194 22.70 -11.78 -9.39
C GLU A 194 23.90 -11.83 -8.42
N ASP A 195 23.97 -10.90 -7.45
CA ASP A 195 25.04 -10.85 -6.46
C ASP A 195 25.06 -12.10 -5.57
N VAL A 196 23.87 -12.64 -5.26
CA VAL A 196 23.74 -13.88 -4.49
C VAL A 196 24.21 -15.08 -5.30
N LEU A 197 23.85 -15.17 -6.59
CA LEU A 197 24.29 -16.26 -7.44
C LEU A 197 25.81 -16.25 -7.62
N GLU A 198 26.40 -15.08 -7.78
CA GLU A 198 27.85 -14.88 -7.82
C GLU A 198 28.53 -15.37 -6.53
N ALA A 199 28.05 -14.91 -5.37
CA ALA A 199 28.61 -15.32 -4.08
C ALA A 199 28.46 -16.84 -3.83
N LEU A 200 27.34 -17.44 -4.25
CA LEU A 200 27.14 -18.89 -4.16
C LEU A 200 28.05 -19.67 -5.12
N ARG A 201 28.39 -19.11 -6.29
CA ARG A 201 29.34 -19.72 -7.23
C ARG A 201 30.75 -19.71 -6.66
N GLN A 202 31.21 -18.57 -6.15
CA GLN A 202 32.51 -18.44 -5.48
C GLN A 202 32.61 -19.40 -4.29
N ALA A 203 31.57 -19.47 -3.46
CA ALA A 203 31.54 -20.41 -2.34
C ALA A 203 31.55 -21.87 -2.80
N GLN A 204 30.96 -22.21 -3.96
CA GLN A 204 31.01 -23.57 -4.51
C GLN A 204 32.41 -23.97 -4.97
N GLU A 205 33.19 -23.03 -5.50
CA GLU A 205 34.56 -23.27 -5.98
C GLU A 205 35.54 -23.43 -4.80
N GLU A 206 35.34 -22.67 -3.74
CA GLU A 206 36.27 -22.65 -2.60
C GLU A 206 35.93 -23.64 -1.49
N LEU A 207 34.67 -24.08 -1.39
CA LEU A 207 34.23 -25.01 -0.34
C LEU A 207 34.16 -26.45 -0.85
N PRO A 208 34.60 -27.44 -0.04
CA PRO A 208 34.44 -28.87 -0.35
C PRO A 208 32.97 -29.29 -0.49
N SER A 209 32.06 -28.60 0.19
CA SER A 209 30.62 -28.81 0.08
C SER A 209 29.84 -27.52 0.36
N LEU A 210 28.95 -27.17 -0.57
CA LEU A 210 28.09 -25.99 -0.46
C LEU A 210 26.90 -26.29 0.48
N SER A 211 27.16 -26.26 1.79
CA SER A 211 26.13 -26.33 2.84
C SER A 211 25.87 -24.94 3.42
N ILE A 212 24.68 -24.72 4.00
CA ILE A 212 24.33 -23.46 4.66
C ILE A 212 25.30 -23.10 5.80
N ILE A 213 25.80 -24.12 6.52
CA ILE A 213 26.73 -23.95 7.64
C ILE A 213 28.11 -23.55 7.11
N HIS A 214 28.60 -24.23 6.08
CA HIS A 214 29.89 -23.91 5.46
C HIS A 214 29.89 -22.54 4.80
N TYR A 215 28.81 -22.18 4.11
CA TYR A 215 28.65 -20.85 3.53
C TYR A 215 28.62 -19.76 4.59
N ARG A 216 27.90 -19.96 5.70
CA ARG A 216 27.87 -18.97 6.80
C ARG A 216 29.28 -18.70 7.32
N LYS A 217 30.05 -19.76 7.57
CA LYS A 217 31.45 -19.65 8.02
C LYS A 217 32.35 -18.98 6.96
N TRP A 218 32.16 -19.32 5.69
CA TRP A 218 32.89 -18.70 4.57
C TRP A 218 32.57 -17.21 4.40
N ALA A 219 31.35 -16.79 4.73
CA ALA A 219 30.87 -15.44 4.58
C ALA A 219 31.26 -14.49 5.74
N GLU A 220 31.75 -15.00 6.88
CA GLU A 220 32.02 -14.20 8.09
C GLU A 220 33.02 -13.06 7.83
N ASP A 221 34.07 -13.33 7.05
CA ASP A 221 35.14 -12.35 6.75
C ASP A 221 35.02 -11.75 5.35
N ARG A 222 33.87 -11.91 4.67
CA ARG A 222 33.69 -11.52 3.28
C ARG A 222 32.54 -10.54 3.10
N SER A 223 32.71 -9.60 2.18
CA SER A 223 31.64 -8.69 1.75
C SER A 223 30.69 -9.42 0.78
N VAL A 224 29.92 -10.38 1.29
CA VAL A 224 28.99 -11.23 0.52
C VAL A 224 27.59 -11.25 1.16
N PRO A 225 26.55 -11.66 0.43
CA PRO A 225 25.19 -11.77 0.97
C PRO A 225 25.10 -12.77 2.12
N SER A 226 24.45 -12.37 3.22
CA SER A 226 24.20 -13.26 4.36
C SER A 226 23.18 -14.35 4.04
N THR A 227 23.18 -15.46 4.78
CA THR A 227 22.14 -16.51 4.64
C THR A 227 20.71 -15.96 4.78
N SER A 228 20.51 -14.93 5.60
CA SER A 228 19.22 -14.24 5.74
C SER A 228 18.84 -13.46 4.48
N THR A 229 19.81 -12.78 3.85
CA THR A 229 19.62 -12.09 2.57
C THR A 229 19.27 -13.07 1.45
N ILE A 230 19.94 -14.22 1.41
CA ILE A 230 19.69 -15.29 0.44
C ILE A 230 18.26 -15.82 0.58
N ASN A 231 17.84 -16.12 1.81
CA ASN A 231 16.45 -16.56 2.07
C ASN A 231 15.43 -15.48 1.70
N ALA A 232 15.72 -14.20 1.96
CA ALA A 232 14.81 -13.11 1.64
C ALA A 232 14.64 -12.89 0.12
N LEU A 233 15.66 -13.21 -0.69
CA LEU A 233 15.62 -13.07 -2.15
C LEU A 233 15.05 -14.32 -2.84
N PHE A 234 15.46 -15.52 -2.42
CA PHE A 234 15.10 -16.78 -3.10
C PHE A 234 14.02 -17.60 -2.37
N GLY A 235 13.51 -17.10 -1.24
CA GLY A 235 12.58 -17.81 -0.35
C GLY A 235 13.24 -18.87 0.53
N SER A 236 14.26 -19.57 0.02
CA SER A 236 15.05 -20.52 0.80
C SER A 236 16.46 -20.72 0.24
N TRP A 237 17.39 -21.16 1.08
CA TRP A 237 18.73 -21.60 0.68
C TRP A 237 18.67 -22.67 -0.42
N THR A 238 17.77 -23.66 -0.27
CA THR A 238 17.60 -24.73 -1.25
C THR A 238 17.15 -24.19 -2.60
N SER A 239 16.22 -23.23 -2.62
CA SER A 239 15.78 -22.54 -3.83
C SER A 239 16.93 -21.80 -4.51
N ALA A 240 17.76 -21.10 -3.74
CA ALA A 240 18.93 -20.38 -4.26
C ALA A 240 19.95 -21.34 -4.91
N VAL A 241 20.27 -22.46 -4.24
CA VAL A 241 21.16 -23.49 -4.79
C VAL A 241 20.57 -24.18 -6.02
N GLN A 242 19.26 -24.41 -6.06
CA GLN A 242 18.59 -24.93 -7.25
C GLN A 242 18.66 -23.94 -8.42
N CYS A 243 18.48 -22.64 -8.15
CA CYS A 243 18.61 -21.59 -9.15
C CYS A 243 20.03 -21.55 -9.72
N LEU A 244 21.06 -21.60 -8.85
CA LEU A 244 22.46 -21.71 -9.25
C LEU A 244 22.73 -22.92 -10.17
N LYS A 245 22.17 -24.09 -9.83
CA LYS A 245 22.30 -25.30 -10.65
C LYS A 245 21.64 -25.15 -12.03
N ARG A 246 20.47 -24.51 -12.10
CA ARG A 246 19.76 -24.26 -13.36
C ARG A 246 20.49 -23.27 -14.25
N ALA A 247 21.02 -22.19 -13.68
CA ALA A 247 21.81 -21.19 -14.41
C ALA A 247 23.07 -21.79 -15.07
N ARG A 248 23.64 -22.84 -14.47
CA ARG A 248 24.80 -23.57 -15.01
C ARG A 248 24.48 -24.44 -16.23
N VAL A 249 23.23 -24.91 -16.37
CA VAL A 249 22.79 -25.77 -17.49
C VAL A 249 22.45 -24.96 -18.75
N SER A 250 22.11 -23.68 -18.61
CA SER A 250 21.77 -22.82 -19.76
C SER A 250 22.99 -22.22 -20.49
N LEU A 251 24.21 -22.41 -19.98
CA LEU A 251 25.46 -21.87 -20.52
C LEU A 251 26.42 -22.97 -21.05
N SER A 252 25.96 -24.23 -21.06
CA SER A 252 26.66 -25.42 -21.57
C SER A 252 25.93 -25.99 -22.78
#